data_AF-A0AA48GI54-F1
#
_entry.id   AF-A0AA48GI54-F1
#
_cell.length_a   1.000
_cell.length_b   1.000
_cell.length_c   1.000
_cell.angle_alpha   90.00
_cell.angle_beta   90.00
_cell.angle_gamma   90.00
#
_symmetry.space_group_name_H-M   'P 1'
#
loop_
_entity.id
_entity.type
_entity.pdbx_description
1 polymer ?
#
loop_
_entity_poly.entity_id
_entity_poly.type
_entity_poly.pdbx_seq_one_letter_code
_entity_poly.pdbx_strand_id
1 'polypeptide(L)'
;MTCLEALAAIEADPLDLPAEVEAHVRGCSGCSEARVTWLALDDAPAALAPAGYFDQLPSRIVRKLPTRPRAGGGHGALWALAAGLLMAVGAGGFWLGRANRQPLVEATYTPAAAELPAALPETPFMEGEDEVAQLRKLTPEKADTVLEGLEPKPAKDPKP
;
A
#
# COMPACT_ATOMS: atom_id res chain seq x y z
N MET A 1 15.86 -35.45 -24.13
CA MET A 1 14.85 -34.38 -24.09
C MET A 1 14.90 -33.58 -25.37
N THR A 2 13.75 -33.29 -25.96
CA THR A 2 13.62 -32.57 -27.23
C THR A 2 13.30 -31.08 -27.01
N CYS A 3 13.54 -30.24 -28.03
CA CYS A 3 13.16 -28.82 -27.96
C CYS A 3 11.64 -28.64 -27.78
N LEU A 4 10.83 -29.55 -28.34
CA LEU A 4 9.37 -29.50 -28.20
C LEU A 4 8.92 -29.70 -26.75
N GLU A 5 9.51 -30.66 -26.05
CA GLU A 5 9.24 -30.91 -24.63
C GLU A 5 9.68 -29.72 -23.76
N ALA A 6 10.85 -29.15 -24.07
CA ALA A 6 11.35 -27.99 -23.36
C ALA A 6 10.46 -26.75 -23.56
N LEU A 7 9.99 -26.49 -24.78
CA LEU A 7 9.07 -25.39 -25.07
C LEU A 7 7.72 -25.56 -24.37
N ALA A 8 7.17 -26.77 -24.33
CA ALA A 8 5.93 -27.05 -23.62
C ALA A 8 6.05 -26.80 -22.10
N ALA A 9 7.20 -27.14 -21.51
CA ALA A 9 7.46 -26.85 -20.09
C ALA A 9 7.63 -25.34 -19.83
N ILE A 10 8.33 -24.62 -20.71
CA ILE A 10 8.49 -23.15 -20.63
C ILE A 10 7.14 -22.43 -20.72
N GLU A 11 6.23 -22.90 -21.59
CA GLU A 11 4.88 -22.34 -21.73
C GLU A 11 3.99 -22.62 -20.50
N ALA A 12 4.19 -23.77 -19.84
CA ALA A 12 3.43 -24.13 -18.65
C ALA A 12 3.84 -23.30 -17.42
N ASP A 13 5.14 -23.23 -17.15
CA ASP A 13 5.71 -22.39 -16.08
C ASP A 13 7.19 -22.07 -16.41
N PRO A 14 7.51 -20.84 -16.85
CA PRO A 14 8.88 -20.48 -17.20
C PRO A 14 9.79 -20.26 -15.98
N LEU A 15 9.22 -20.15 -14.76
CA LEU A 15 9.97 -19.97 -13.52
C LEU A 15 10.32 -21.30 -12.87
N ASP A 16 9.39 -22.27 -12.87
CA ASP A 16 9.59 -23.60 -12.28
C ASP A 16 9.72 -24.69 -13.35
N LEU A 17 10.96 -24.94 -13.79
CA LEU A 17 11.27 -25.97 -14.78
C LEU A 17 11.79 -27.25 -14.12
N PRO A 18 11.37 -28.43 -14.58
CA PRO A 18 11.97 -29.68 -14.14
C PRO A 18 13.46 -29.74 -14.55
N ALA A 19 14.29 -30.36 -13.71
CA ALA A 19 15.76 -30.33 -13.84
C ALA A 19 16.29 -30.77 -15.21
N GLU A 20 15.61 -31.74 -15.84
CA GLU A 20 15.95 -32.22 -17.19
C GLU A 20 15.74 -31.14 -18.26
N VAL A 21 14.66 -30.35 -18.16
CA VAL A 21 14.39 -29.21 -19.08
C VAL A 21 15.40 -28.12 -18.83
N GLU A 22 15.72 -27.83 -17.58
CA GLU A 22 16.69 -26.79 -17.25
C GLU A 22 18.08 -27.10 -17.82
N ALA A 23 18.50 -28.37 -17.74
CA ALA A 23 19.74 -28.82 -18.36
C ALA A 23 19.73 -28.64 -19.90
N HIS A 24 18.60 -28.94 -20.56
CA HIS A 24 18.45 -28.71 -21.99
C HIS A 24 18.49 -27.22 -22.35
N VAL A 25 17.74 -26.38 -21.63
CA VAL A 25 17.67 -24.92 -21.83
C VAL A 25 19.05 -24.27 -21.70
N ARG A 26 19.88 -24.72 -20.74
CA ARG A 26 21.26 -24.24 -20.61
C ARG A 26 22.15 -24.61 -21.81
N GLY A 27 21.85 -25.72 -22.49
CA GLY A 27 22.60 -26.20 -23.65
C GLY A 27 22.04 -25.78 -25.01
N CYS A 28 20.84 -25.20 -25.05
CA CYS A 28 20.14 -24.84 -26.28
C CYS A 28 19.75 -23.35 -26.29
N SER A 29 20.45 -22.55 -27.10
CA SER A 29 20.22 -21.10 -27.18
C SER A 29 18.77 -20.75 -27.53
N GLY A 30 18.16 -21.44 -28.49
CA GLY A 30 16.77 -21.21 -28.88
C GLY A 30 15.76 -21.41 -27.74
N CYS A 31 15.95 -22.43 -26.89
CA CYS A 31 15.08 -22.64 -25.73
C CYS A 31 15.35 -21.60 -24.63
N SER A 32 16.61 -21.16 -24.45
CA SER A 32 16.94 -20.09 -23.50
C SER A 32 16.34 -18.74 -23.89
N GLU A 33 16.39 -18.38 -25.17
CA GLU A 33 15.77 -17.17 -25.72
C GLU A 33 14.24 -17.24 -25.61
N ALA A 34 13.64 -18.40 -25.87
CA ALA A 34 12.21 -18.61 -25.72
C ALA A 34 11.76 -18.37 -24.27
N ARG A 35 12.53 -18.88 -23.29
CA ARG A 35 12.27 -18.65 -21.85
C ARG A 35 12.32 -17.17 -21.48
N VAL A 36 13.37 -16.46 -21.93
CA VAL A 36 13.50 -15.02 -21.67
C VAL A 36 12.35 -14.24 -22.31
N THR A 37 11.96 -14.59 -23.53
CA THR A 37 10.84 -13.95 -24.24
C THR A 37 9.53 -14.15 -23.48
N TRP A 38 9.28 -15.36 -22.97
CA TRP A 38 8.10 -15.65 -22.16
C TRP A 38 8.06 -14.83 -20.87
N LEU A 39 9.17 -14.77 -20.13
CA LEU A 39 9.27 -13.95 -18.91
C LEU A 39 9.07 -12.46 -19.21
N ALA A 40 9.64 -11.96 -20.31
CA ALA A 40 9.47 -10.57 -20.71
C ALA A 40 8.02 -10.21 -21.09
N LEU A 41 7.25 -11.17 -21.61
CA LEU A 41 5.82 -10.98 -21.91
C LEU A 41 4.96 -10.98 -20.65
N ASP A 42 5.34 -11.73 -19.62
CA ASP A 42 4.61 -11.80 -18.35
C ASP A 42 4.91 -10.57 -17.46
N ASP A 43 6.15 -10.08 -17.49
CA ASP A 43 6.58 -8.86 -16.78
C ASP A 43 6.20 -7.56 -17.50
N ALA A 44 5.81 -7.63 -18.78
CA ALA A 44 5.36 -6.45 -19.49
C ALA A 44 4.07 -5.93 -18.82
N PRO A 45 4.04 -4.67 -18.32
CA PRO A 45 2.79 -4.07 -17.89
C PRO A 45 1.87 -4.18 -19.09
N ALA A 46 0.73 -4.86 -18.94
CA ALA A 46 -0.19 -5.16 -20.04
C ALA A 46 -0.35 -3.88 -20.86
N ALA A 47 0.35 -3.81 -21.99
CA ALA A 47 0.40 -2.60 -22.78
C ALA A 47 -1.01 -2.48 -23.32
N LEU A 48 -1.82 -1.68 -22.63
CA LEU A 48 -3.21 -1.50 -22.99
C LEU A 48 -3.17 -0.96 -24.41
N ALA A 49 -3.58 -1.80 -25.36
CA ALA A 49 -3.68 -1.36 -26.73
C ALA A 49 -4.52 -0.08 -26.73
N PRO A 50 -4.12 0.94 -27.50
CA PRO A 50 -4.89 2.18 -27.59
C PRO A 50 -6.36 1.86 -27.86
N ALA A 51 -7.26 2.60 -27.22
CA ALA A 51 -8.69 2.40 -27.43
C ALA A 51 -9.01 2.44 -28.93
N GLY A 52 -9.72 1.44 -29.43
CA GLY A 52 -10.07 1.31 -30.85
C GLY A 52 -9.03 0.63 -31.74
N TYR A 53 -7.86 0.22 -31.23
CA TYR A 53 -6.85 -0.52 -32.02
C TYR A 53 -7.43 -1.81 -32.61
N PHE A 54 -8.17 -2.58 -31.81
CA PHE A 54 -8.78 -3.84 -32.26
C PHE A 54 -9.99 -3.64 -33.19
N ASP A 55 -10.59 -2.45 -33.22
CA ASP A 55 -11.70 -2.13 -34.13
C ASP A 55 -11.20 -1.84 -35.55
N GLN A 56 -9.94 -1.42 -35.70
CA GLN A 56 -9.30 -1.17 -36.99
C GLN A 56 -8.71 -2.42 -37.64
N LEU A 57 -8.65 -3.54 -36.90
CA LEU A 57 -8.07 -4.78 -37.36
C LEU A 57 -9.02 -5.52 -38.32
N PRO A 58 -8.55 -5.92 -39.52
CA PRO A 58 -9.32 -6.74 -40.43
C PRO A 58 -9.84 -8.02 -39.75
N SER A 59 -11.10 -8.38 -40.00
CA SER A 59 -11.78 -9.53 -39.39
C SER A 59 -11.00 -10.85 -39.52
N ARG A 60 -10.21 -11.01 -40.59
CA ARG A 60 -9.33 -12.16 -40.81
C ARG A 60 -8.21 -12.29 -39.76
N ILE A 61 -7.74 -11.18 -39.20
CA ILE A 61 -6.68 -11.14 -38.19
C ILE A 61 -7.31 -11.37 -36.81
N VAL A 62 -8.45 -10.75 -36.53
CA VAL A 62 -9.18 -10.94 -35.27
C VAL A 62 -9.49 -12.41 -35.02
N ARG A 63 -9.87 -13.17 -36.06
CA ARG A 63 -10.12 -14.62 -35.97
C ARG A 63 -8.89 -15.48 -35.66
N LYS A 64 -7.69 -14.95 -35.85
CA LYS A 64 -6.42 -15.65 -35.60
C LYS A 64 -5.78 -15.28 -34.27
N LEU A 65 -6.33 -14.29 -33.57
CA LEU A 65 -5.84 -13.95 -32.24
C LEU A 65 -6.12 -15.12 -31.30
N PRO A 66 -5.13 -15.54 -30.49
CA PRO A 66 -5.36 -16.55 -29.48
C PRO A 66 -6.42 -16.01 -28.51
N THR A 67 -7.58 -16.66 -28.46
CA THR A 67 -8.55 -16.40 -27.41
C THR A 67 -7.93 -16.90 -26.11
N ARG A 68 -7.27 -16.01 -25.36
CA ARG A 68 -6.84 -16.33 -24.01
C ARG A 68 -8.10 -16.75 -23.24
N PRO A 69 -8.21 -17.99 -22.74
CA PRO A 69 -9.28 -18.31 -21.83
C PRO A 69 -9.15 -17.32 -20.68
N ARG A 70 -10.15 -16.45 -20.55
CA ARG A 70 -10.20 -15.46 -19.49
C ARG A 70 -10.09 -16.28 -18.20
N ALA A 71 -8.99 -16.14 -17.46
CA ALA A 71 -8.84 -16.78 -16.16
C ALA A 71 -10.03 -16.31 -15.32
N GLY A 72 -11.03 -17.18 -15.24
CA GLY A 72 -12.36 -16.80 -14.80
C GLY A 72 -12.30 -16.49 -13.32
N GLY A 73 -12.51 -15.22 -12.97
CA GLY A 73 -13.51 -14.74 -12.01
C GLY A 73 -13.77 -15.51 -10.71
N GLY A 74 -12.86 -16.36 -10.21
CA GLY A 74 -13.11 -17.20 -9.03
C GLY A 74 -13.08 -16.44 -7.71
N HIS A 75 -12.63 -15.18 -7.73
CA HIS A 75 -12.43 -14.41 -6.50
C HIS A 75 -13.71 -13.68 -6.07
N GLY A 76 -14.72 -13.56 -6.93
CA GLY A 76 -15.98 -12.89 -6.58
C GLY A 76 -16.70 -13.56 -5.41
N ALA A 77 -16.72 -14.89 -5.38
CA ALA A 77 -17.31 -15.65 -4.27
C ALA A 77 -16.50 -15.53 -2.98
N LEU A 78 -15.16 -15.53 -3.08
CA LEU A 78 -14.25 -15.32 -1.96
C LEU A 78 -14.40 -13.93 -1.34
N TRP A 79 -14.49 -12.88 -2.17
CA TRP A 79 -14.74 -11.51 -1.72
C TRP A 79 -16.14 -11.34 -1.11
N ALA A 80 -17.16 -12.00 -1.68
CA ALA A 80 -18.50 -11.99 -1.11
C ALA A 80 -18.54 -12.65 0.28
N LEU A 81 -17.83 -13.77 0.47
CA LEU A 81 -17.68 -14.42 1.77
C LEU A 81 -16.94 -13.55 2.78
N ALA A 82 -15.84 -12.92 2.37
CA ALA A 82 -15.08 -12.01 3.23
C ALA A 82 -15.94 -10.82 3.71
N ALA A 83 -16.71 -10.20 2.80
CA ALA A 83 -17.61 -9.11 3.13
C ALA A 83 -18.74 -9.55 4.07
N GLY A 84 -19.33 -10.73 3.85
CA GLY A 84 -20.34 -11.30 4.73
C GLY A 84 -19.83 -11.55 6.15
N LEU A 85 -18.59 -12.03 6.29
CA LEU A 85 -17.98 -12.33 7.58
C LEU A 85 -17.69 -11.05 8.38
N LEU A 86 -17.21 -9.99 7.73
CA LEU A 86 -17.01 -8.68 8.37
C LEU A 86 -18.34 -8.09 8.88
N MET A 87 -19.40 -8.17 8.08
CA MET A 87 -20.73 -7.70 8.47
C MET A 87 -21.30 -8.51 9.64
N ALA A 88 -21.13 -9.84 9.64
CA ALA A 88 -21.61 -10.70 10.72
C ALA A 88 -20.90 -10.41 12.05
N VAL A 89 -19.58 -10.21 12.04
CA VAL A 89 -18.80 -9.86 13.24
C VAL A 89 -19.19 -8.47 13.75
N GLY A 90 -19.30 -7.48 12.86
CA GLY A 90 -19.71 -6.12 13.24
C GLY A 90 -21.12 -6.06 13.84
N ALA A 91 -22.09 -6.72 13.20
CA ALA A 91 -23.46 -6.79 13.70
C ALA A 91 -23.55 -7.58 15.02
N GLY A 92 -22.82 -8.70 15.14
CA GLY A 92 -22.76 -9.50 16.37
C GLY A 92 -22.21 -8.70 17.55
N GLY A 93 -21.09 -8.01 17.37
CA GLY A 93 -20.49 -7.15 18.39
C GLY A 93 -21.42 -6.00 18.83
N PHE A 94 -22.11 -5.37 17.88
CA PHE A 94 -23.09 -4.32 18.17
C PHE A 94 -24.26 -4.81 19.02
N TRP A 95 -24.85 -5.96 18.67
CA TRP A 95 -25.98 -6.53 19.40
C TRP A 95 -25.57 -7.03 20.80
N LEU A 96 -24.41 -7.69 20.92
CA LEU A 96 -23.92 -8.16 22.21
C LEU A 96 -23.56 -6.99 23.15
N GLY A 97 -22.97 -5.92 22.61
CA GLY A 97 -22.69 -4.70 23.37
C GLY A 97 -23.95 -3.98 23.86
N ARG A 98 -25.06 -4.08 23.11
CA ARG A 98 -26.35 -3.54 23.54
C ARG A 98 -27.01 -4.39 24.63
N ALA A 99 -26.87 -5.72 24.55
CA ALA A 99 -27.38 -6.65 25.55
C ALA A 99 -26.67 -6.49 26.91
N ASN A 100 -25.40 -6.08 26.90
CA ASN A 100 -24.58 -5.93 28.10
C ASN A 100 -24.39 -4.46 28.53
N ARG A 101 -25.34 -3.56 28.18
CA ARG A 101 -25.34 -2.21 28.76
C ARG A 101 -25.60 -2.32 30.25
N GLN A 102 -24.54 -2.21 31.05
CA GLN A 102 -24.69 -1.90 32.45
C GLN A 102 -25.44 -0.57 32.58
N PRO A 103 -26.33 -0.42 33.57
CA PRO A 103 -26.98 0.84 33.81
C PRO A 103 -25.90 1.91 33.98
N LEU A 104 -26.09 3.03 33.29
CA LEU A 104 -25.24 4.21 33.47
C LEU A 104 -25.25 4.53 34.96
N VAL A 105 -24.17 4.21 35.66
CA VAL A 105 -24.00 4.59 37.06
C VAL A 105 -23.93 6.10 37.04
N GLU A 106 -25.05 6.76 37.36
CA GLU A 106 -25.03 8.17 37.67
C GLU A 106 -24.00 8.33 38.78
N ALA A 107 -22.89 9.00 38.47
CA ALA A 107 -21.90 9.34 39.46
C ALA A 107 -22.59 10.30 40.44
N THR A 108 -23.17 9.74 41.51
CA THR A 108 -23.68 10.52 42.63
C THR A 108 -22.47 11.22 43.22
N TYR A 109 -22.30 12.49 42.87
CA TYR A 109 -21.30 13.36 43.48
C TYR A 109 -21.69 13.53 44.95
N THR A 110 -21.01 12.83 45.84
CA THR A 110 -21.00 13.16 47.27
C THR A 110 -20.07 14.35 47.43
N PRO A 111 -20.55 15.54 47.84
CA PRO A 111 -19.65 16.62 48.23
C PRO A 111 -19.05 16.25 49.58
N ALA A 112 -17.97 15.47 49.55
CA ALA A 112 -17.12 15.30 50.71
C ALA A 112 -16.34 16.60 50.89
N ALA A 113 -16.87 17.49 51.72
CA ALA A 113 -16.14 18.62 52.27
C ALA A 113 -14.99 18.08 53.14
N ALA A 114 -13.81 17.92 52.56
CA ALA A 114 -12.55 17.79 53.28
C ALA A 114 -11.36 18.04 52.33
N GLU A 115 -10.78 19.24 52.49
CA GLU A 115 -9.35 19.56 52.31
C GLU A 115 -8.72 19.29 50.94
N LEU A 116 -8.66 20.35 50.12
CA LEU A 116 -7.74 20.46 48.99
C LEU A 116 -6.28 20.54 49.48
N PRO A 117 -5.39 19.60 49.15
CA PRO A 117 -3.97 19.90 49.09
C PRO A 117 -3.72 20.78 47.87
N ALA A 118 -3.17 21.96 48.12
CA ALA A 118 -2.75 22.89 47.10
C ALA A 118 -1.78 22.23 46.10
N ALA A 119 -2.09 22.40 44.81
CA ALA A 119 -1.18 22.37 43.68
C ALA A 119 -0.16 21.22 43.63
N LEU A 120 -0.57 20.09 43.06
CA LEU A 120 0.37 19.22 42.34
C LEU A 120 0.50 19.75 40.90
N PRO A 121 1.72 19.94 40.37
CA PRO A 121 1.90 20.32 38.97
C PRO A 121 1.57 19.13 38.07
N GLU A 122 0.53 19.28 37.25
CA GLU A 122 0.25 18.35 36.17
C GLU A 122 1.26 18.53 35.04
N THR A 123 1.90 17.41 34.67
CA THR A 123 2.74 17.15 33.47
C THR A 123 4.21 17.61 33.50
N PRO A 124 5.18 16.68 33.30
CA PRO A 124 6.62 16.96 33.29
C PRO A 124 7.18 17.20 31.87
N PHE A 125 6.37 17.66 30.90
CA PHE A 125 6.78 17.80 29.49
C PHE A 125 6.30 19.09 28.82
N MET A 126 6.24 20.21 29.54
CA MET A 126 6.06 21.53 28.92
C MET A 126 7.42 22.20 28.66
N GLU A 127 8.22 21.62 27.77
CA GLU A 127 9.35 22.30 27.12
C GLU A 127 9.13 22.20 25.60
N GLY A 128 8.48 23.20 25.00
CA GLY A 128 8.38 23.27 23.54
C GLY A 128 7.28 24.15 22.93
N GLU A 129 6.30 24.62 23.69
CA GLU A 129 5.16 25.38 23.09
C GLU A 129 5.17 26.89 23.35
N ASP A 130 6.28 27.47 23.85
CA ASP A 130 6.32 28.89 24.24
C ASP A 130 7.20 29.80 23.35
N GLU A 131 7.84 29.30 22.29
CA GLU A 131 8.61 30.18 21.39
C GLU A 131 7.68 30.96 20.44
N VAL A 132 6.66 30.29 19.89
CA VAL A 132 5.70 30.92 18.97
C VAL A 132 4.74 31.86 19.73
N ALA A 133 4.45 31.57 20.98
CA ALA A 133 3.66 32.43 21.86
C ALA A 133 4.44 33.68 22.31
N GLN A 134 5.77 33.60 22.44
CA GLN A 134 6.63 34.76 22.73
C GLN A 134 6.76 35.70 21.53
N LEU A 135 6.77 35.19 20.30
CA LEU A 135 6.80 36.01 19.08
C LEU A 135 5.58 36.93 18.96
N ARG A 136 4.40 36.49 19.45
CA ARG A 136 3.19 37.33 19.48
C ARG A 136 3.24 38.48 20.49
N LYS A 137 4.16 38.45 21.45
CA LYS A 137 4.35 39.50 22.48
C LYS A 137 5.45 40.50 22.13
N LEU A 138 6.20 40.28 21.05
CA LEU A 138 7.27 41.18 20.63
C LEU A 138 6.71 42.33 19.77
N THR A 139 7.12 43.56 20.10
CA THR A 139 6.89 44.73 19.27
C THR A 139 7.58 44.55 17.90
N PRO A 140 7.04 45.12 16.81
CA PRO A 140 7.48 44.82 15.44
C PRO A 140 8.99 44.97 15.21
N GLU A 141 9.62 45.96 15.84
CA GLU A 141 11.06 46.22 15.72
C GLU A 141 11.96 45.09 16.28
N LYS A 142 11.48 44.30 17.25
CA LYS A 142 12.26 43.18 17.82
C LYS A 142 12.05 41.89 17.04
N ALA A 143 10.91 41.73 16.37
CA ALA A 143 10.66 40.58 15.52
C ALA A 143 11.62 40.56 14.31
N ASP A 144 11.91 41.73 13.74
CA ASP A 144 12.84 41.86 12.62
C ASP A 144 14.27 41.45 12.99
N THR A 145 14.74 41.82 14.19
CA THR A 145 16.08 41.40 14.65
C THR A 145 16.21 39.89 14.88
N VAL A 146 15.11 39.21 15.22
CA VAL A 146 15.08 37.75 15.38
C VAL A 146 15.02 37.07 14.01
N LEU A 147 14.28 37.62 13.06
CA LEU A 147 14.24 37.14 11.67
C LEU A 147 15.61 37.27 11.00
N GLU A 148 16.32 38.37 11.21
CA GLU A 148 17.68 38.60 10.70
C GLU A 148 18.71 37.61 11.30
N GLY A 149 18.49 37.17 12.54
CA GLY A 149 19.29 36.11 13.18
C GLY A 149 18.99 34.69 12.69
N LEU A 150 17.82 34.47 12.07
CA LEU A 150 17.37 33.19 11.52
C LEU A 150 17.67 33.03 10.03
N GLU A 151 18.21 34.06 9.36
CA GLU A 151 18.62 33.93 7.97
C GLU A 151 19.72 32.86 7.83
N PRO A 152 19.50 31.81 7.01
CA PRO A 152 20.47 30.74 6.84
C PRO A 152 21.72 31.28 6.14
N LYS A 153 22.86 31.21 6.85
CA LYS A 153 24.18 31.52 6.32
C LYS A 153 24.40 30.73 5.01
N PRO A 154 24.73 31.38 3.88
CA PRO A 154 24.84 30.67 2.61
C PRO A 154 25.93 29.61 2.70
N ALA A 155 25.56 28.39 2.29
CA ALA A 155 26.45 27.24 2.24
C ALA A 155 27.70 27.58 1.42
N LYS A 156 28.86 27.41 2.05
CA LYS A 156 30.15 27.60 1.40
C LYS A 156 30.40 26.40 0.49
N ASP A 157 30.19 26.58 -0.81
CA ASP A 157 30.49 25.57 -1.81
C ASP A 157 32.00 25.22 -1.85
N PRO A 158 32.34 23.95 -2.17
CA PRO A 158 33.67 23.39 -1.97
C PRO A 158 34.66 23.88 -3.04
N LYS A 159 35.91 24.11 -2.63
CA LYS A 159 37.01 24.50 -3.54
C LYS A 159 37.55 23.24 -4.25
N PRO A 160 37.87 23.31 -5.57
CA PRO A 160 38.41 22.19 -6.35
C PRO A 160 39.79 21.73 -5.87
#